data_AF-A0A816ABH9-F1
#
_entry.id   AF-A0A816ABH9-F1
#
_cell.length_a   1.000
_cell.length_b   1.000
_cell.length_c   1.000
_cell.angle_alpha   90.00
_cell.angle_beta   90.00
_cell.angle_gamma   90.00
#
_symmetry.space_group_name_H-M   'P 1'
#
loop_
_entity.id
_entity.type
_entity.pdbx_description
1 polymer ?
#
loop_
_entity_poly.entity_id
_entity_poly.type
_entity_poly.pdbx_seq_one_letter_code
_entity_poly.pdbx_strand_id
1 'polypeptide(L)'
;MGFDGLFFGRADYEDIQTRNRTKTREMVWKGSANLGEQSWLFTGILPNGYSAPDSFCFDYRCADQPIMDDNHLYDQNVQERVQAFLQAARDEAAGYATNHIIMTFGGDFYYRNANENFKNLDKLIKYVNAQQANGSNINVFYSTPGCYLYALNKADRSWKSKTDDFFP
;
A
#
# COMPACT_ATOMS: atom_id res chain seq x y z
N MET A 1 -12.73 10.28 19.53
CA MET A 1 -12.35 9.04 18.84
C MET A 1 -10.91 8.63 19.15
N GLY A 2 -9.98 9.58 19.35
CA GLY A 2 -8.62 9.24 19.80
C GLY A 2 -7.78 8.54 18.72
N PHE A 3 -8.05 8.81 17.45
CA PHE A 3 -7.28 8.28 16.33
C PHE A 3 -6.11 9.21 16.02
N ASP A 4 -4.96 8.62 15.72
CA ASP A 4 -3.76 9.34 15.28
C ASP A 4 -3.71 9.49 13.75
N GLY A 5 -4.44 8.65 13.01
CA GLY A 5 -4.51 8.74 11.56
C GLY A 5 -5.71 8.05 10.91
N LEU A 6 -5.94 8.41 9.65
CA LEU A 6 -7.01 7.94 8.78
C LEU A 6 -6.42 7.57 7.42
N PHE A 7 -6.85 6.44 6.86
CA PHE A 7 -6.48 6.03 5.50
C PHE A 7 -7.75 5.70 4.71
N PHE A 8 -7.83 6.18 3.47
CA PHE A 8 -9.00 5.97 2.63
C PHE A 8 -8.61 5.86 1.15
N GLY A 9 -9.49 5.25 0.35
CA GLY A 9 -9.20 4.90 -1.05
C GLY A 9 -9.86 5.74 -2.12
N ARG A 10 -10.84 6.60 -1.77
CA ARG A 10 -11.64 7.34 -2.76
C ARG A 10 -11.45 8.84 -2.59
N ALA A 11 -10.90 9.48 -3.61
CA ALA A 11 -10.82 10.93 -3.81
C ALA A 11 -10.94 11.21 -5.31
N ASP A 12 -11.15 12.47 -5.68
CA ASP A 12 -11.15 12.87 -7.09
C ASP A 12 -9.88 12.42 -7.82
N TYR A 13 -10.05 11.96 -9.07
CA TYR A 13 -8.97 11.34 -9.84
C TYR A 13 -7.88 12.36 -10.24
N GLU A 14 -8.23 13.64 -10.43
CA GLU A 14 -7.27 14.71 -10.73
C GLU A 14 -6.49 15.11 -9.46
N ASP A 15 -7.14 15.14 -8.30
CA ASP A 15 -6.46 15.32 -7.01
C ASP A 15 -5.45 14.19 -6.78
N ILE A 16 -5.86 12.93 -6.98
CA ILE A 16 -4.96 11.77 -6.87
C ILE A 16 -3.76 11.89 -7.82
N GLN A 17 -3.96 12.27 -9.08
CA GLN A 17 -2.87 12.47 -10.04
C GLN A 17 -1.91 13.60 -9.61
N THR A 18 -2.45 14.69 -9.08
CA THR A 18 -1.66 15.82 -8.57
C THR A 18 -0.84 15.39 -7.35
N ARG A 19 -1.44 14.64 -6.44
CA ARG A 19 -0.76 14.10 -5.24
C ARG A 19 0.32 13.10 -5.59
N ASN A 20 0.10 12.26 -6.61
CA ASN A 20 1.13 11.37 -7.16
C ASN A 20 2.35 12.16 -7.62
N ARG A 21 2.14 13.22 -8.41
CA ARG A 21 3.24 14.05 -8.95
C ARG A 21 3.96 14.85 -7.87
N THR A 22 3.24 15.27 -6.82
CA THR A 22 3.78 16.15 -5.78
C THR A 22 4.19 15.43 -4.50
N LYS A 23 3.99 14.10 -4.43
CA LYS A 23 4.25 13.27 -3.24
C LYS A 23 3.48 13.73 -2.01
N THR A 24 2.19 14.03 -2.19
CA THR A 24 1.31 14.60 -1.15
C THR A 24 0.06 13.75 -0.90
N ARG A 25 0.14 12.44 -1.12
CA ARG A 25 -0.91 11.49 -0.69
C ARG A 25 -1.06 11.41 0.83
N GLU A 26 -0.02 11.83 1.54
CA GLU A 26 0.08 11.86 2.98
C GLU A 26 0.12 13.30 3.47
N MET A 27 -0.75 13.62 4.43
CA MET A 27 -0.98 14.99 4.87
C MET A 27 -1.43 15.05 6.32
N VAL A 28 -1.42 16.26 6.89
CA VAL A 28 -2.17 16.57 8.10
C VAL A 28 -3.49 17.23 7.70
N TRP A 29 -4.60 16.56 7.92
CA TRP A 29 -5.92 17.10 7.65
C TRP A 29 -6.43 17.92 8.82
N LYS A 30 -6.69 19.21 8.56
CA LYS A 30 -7.24 20.19 9.48
C LYS A 30 -8.73 20.37 9.20
N GLY A 31 -9.52 19.33 9.47
CA GLY A 31 -10.94 19.26 9.10
C GLY A 31 -11.89 20.18 9.90
N SER A 32 -11.40 20.93 10.88
CA SER A 32 -12.20 21.89 11.65
C SER A 32 -11.52 23.24 11.70
N ALA A 33 -12.24 24.29 11.32
CA ALA A 33 -11.79 25.67 11.45
C ALA A 33 -11.70 26.15 12.91
N ASN A 34 -12.40 25.49 13.83
CA ASN A 34 -12.60 25.97 15.19
C ASN A 34 -11.82 25.20 16.25
N LEU A 35 -11.54 23.91 16.02
CA LEU A 35 -10.95 23.05 17.05
C LEU A 35 -9.43 23.14 17.10
N GLY A 36 -8.74 23.61 16.06
CA GLY A 36 -7.28 23.75 16.07
C GLY A 36 -6.56 22.39 16.13
N GLU A 37 -5.37 22.36 16.74
CA GLU A 37 -4.44 21.22 16.68
C GLU A 37 -5.00 19.91 17.24
N GLN A 38 -5.86 19.98 18.25
CA GLN A 38 -6.54 18.81 18.85
C GLN A 38 -7.46 18.04 17.88
N SER A 39 -7.81 18.63 16.73
CA SER A 39 -8.59 17.95 15.68
C SER A 39 -7.78 17.65 14.42
N TRP A 40 -6.48 17.90 14.42
CA TRP A 40 -5.63 17.59 13.27
C TRP A 40 -5.38 16.10 13.22
N LEU A 41 -5.53 15.52 12.04
CA LEU A 41 -5.43 14.07 11.86
C LEU A 41 -4.49 13.76 10.72
N PHE A 42 -3.52 12.85 10.95
CA PHE A 42 -2.74 12.34 9.83
C PHE A 42 -3.66 11.61 8.87
N THR A 43 -3.57 11.91 7.59
CA THR A 43 -4.50 11.40 6.59
C THR A 43 -3.72 10.94 5.37
N GLY A 44 -4.00 9.70 4.92
CA GLY A 44 -3.34 9.09 3.76
C GLY A 44 -4.34 8.59 2.72
N ILE A 45 -4.09 8.90 1.45
CA ILE A 45 -4.84 8.33 0.32
C ILE A 45 -4.11 7.09 -0.18
N LEU A 46 -4.75 5.93 -0.01
CA LEU A 46 -4.22 4.61 -0.38
C LEU A 46 -3.87 4.52 -1.88
N PRO A 47 -2.87 3.72 -2.27
CA PRO A 47 -2.29 3.78 -3.62
C PRO A 47 -3.25 3.29 -4.70
N ASN A 48 -3.94 2.17 -4.45
CA ASN A 48 -4.85 1.51 -5.37
C ASN A 48 -6.27 1.35 -4.79
N GLY A 49 -6.86 2.46 -4.35
CA GLY A 49 -8.16 2.43 -3.68
C GLY A 49 -8.07 1.68 -2.35
N TYR A 50 -8.50 0.43 -2.29
CA TYR A 50 -8.31 -0.46 -1.14
C TYR A 50 -7.96 -1.89 -1.57
N SER A 51 -7.55 -2.05 -2.83
CA SER A 51 -7.31 -3.33 -3.47
C SER A 51 -5.84 -3.70 -3.50
N ALA A 52 -5.56 -4.99 -3.74
CA ALA A 52 -4.23 -5.46 -4.14
C ALA A 52 -3.73 -4.72 -5.39
N PRO A 53 -2.40 -4.63 -5.61
CA PRO A 53 -1.87 -4.20 -6.90
C PRO A 53 -2.40 -5.09 -8.03
N ASP A 54 -2.49 -4.54 -9.23
CA ASP A 54 -2.96 -5.27 -10.41
C ASP A 54 -2.18 -6.58 -10.60
N SER A 55 -2.90 -7.66 -10.91
CA SER A 55 -2.37 -9.03 -11.01
C SER A 55 -2.03 -9.71 -9.68
N PHE A 56 -2.24 -9.09 -8.51
CA PHE A 56 -1.90 -9.67 -7.20
C PHE A 56 -3.13 -10.00 -6.33
N CYS A 57 -4.30 -10.24 -6.94
CA CYS A 57 -5.41 -10.81 -6.19
C CYS A 57 -5.20 -12.30 -5.91
N PHE A 58 -5.12 -12.66 -4.63
CA PHE A 58 -4.97 -14.05 -4.19
C PHE A 58 -6.24 -14.68 -3.59
N ASP A 59 -7.41 -14.04 -3.73
CA ASP A 59 -8.68 -14.64 -3.32
C ASP A 59 -9.18 -15.64 -4.36
N TYR A 60 -9.89 -16.67 -3.91
CA TYR A 60 -10.36 -17.78 -4.75
C TYR A 60 -11.25 -17.35 -5.93
N ARG A 61 -11.87 -16.15 -5.88
CA ARG A 61 -12.68 -15.60 -6.98
C ARG A 61 -11.87 -14.94 -8.08
N CYS A 62 -10.58 -14.71 -7.86
CA CYS A 62 -9.72 -14.03 -8.81
C CYS A 62 -9.11 -15.01 -9.82
N ALA A 63 -8.82 -14.49 -11.01
CA ALA A 63 -8.17 -15.23 -12.09
C ALA A 63 -6.65 -15.03 -12.13
N ASP A 64 -6.11 -14.24 -11.21
CA ASP A 64 -4.68 -13.96 -11.12
C ASP A 64 -3.90 -15.22 -10.75
N GLN A 65 -2.72 -15.37 -11.36
CA GLN A 65 -1.90 -16.54 -11.13
C GLN A 65 -1.32 -16.54 -9.70
N PRO A 66 -1.37 -17.68 -8.98
CA PRO A 66 -0.65 -17.81 -7.73
C PRO A 66 0.87 -17.78 -7.98
N ILE A 67 1.66 -17.70 -6.91
CA ILE A 67 3.10 -17.90 -7.01
C ILE A 67 3.39 -19.40 -7.08
N MET A 68 3.82 -19.85 -8.26
CA MET A 68 4.17 -21.22 -8.58
C MET A 68 5.68 -21.39 -8.47
N ASP A 69 6.12 -21.96 -7.35
CA ASP A 69 7.53 -22.09 -6.94
C ASP A 69 8.03 -23.54 -6.86
N ASP A 70 7.21 -24.51 -7.28
CA ASP A 70 7.60 -25.93 -7.35
C ASP A 70 8.27 -26.23 -8.69
N ASN A 71 9.58 -26.47 -8.66
CA ASN A 71 10.38 -26.76 -9.85
C ASN A 71 10.08 -28.13 -10.48
N HIS A 72 9.25 -28.97 -9.84
CA HIS A 72 8.80 -30.24 -10.41
C HIS A 72 7.50 -30.10 -11.22
N LEU A 73 6.85 -28.94 -11.17
CA LEU A 73 5.63 -28.64 -11.91
C LEU A 73 5.94 -27.76 -13.13
N TYR A 74 5.06 -27.83 -14.12
CA TYR A 74 5.04 -26.87 -15.22
C TYR A 74 4.57 -25.49 -14.71
N ASP A 75 4.78 -24.45 -15.50
CA ASP A 75 4.30 -23.08 -15.24
C ASP A 75 4.92 -22.37 -14.02
N GLN A 76 6.17 -22.69 -13.67
CA GLN A 76 6.94 -21.90 -12.70
C GLN A 76 6.96 -20.42 -13.11
N ASN A 77 6.57 -19.52 -12.20
CA ASN A 77 6.38 -18.10 -12.52
C ASN A 77 7.03 -17.13 -11.53
N VAL A 78 7.84 -17.62 -10.58
CA VAL A 78 8.38 -16.79 -9.47
C VAL A 78 9.10 -15.55 -10.00
N GLN A 79 9.96 -15.68 -11.02
CA GLN A 79 10.72 -14.56 -11.53
C GLN A 79 9.80 -13.47 -12.12
N GLU A 80 8.81 -13.86 -12.91
CA GLU A 80 7.82 -12.96 -13.48
C GLU A 80 7.03 -12.23 -12.39
N ARG A 81 6.48 -12.98 -11.42
CA ARG A 81 5.70 -12.43 -10.31
C ARG A 81 6.51 -11.47 -9.45
N VAL A 82 7.79 -11.79 -9.19
CA VAL A 82 8.70 -10.91 -8.44
C VAL A 82 8.97 -9.61 -9.21
N GLN A 83 9.27 -9.67 -10.51
CA GLN A 83 9.52 -8.47 -11.29
C GLN A 83 8.28 -7.58 -11.41
N ALA A 84 7.10 -8.18 -11.62
CA ALA A 84 5.83 -7.46 -11.63
C ALA A 84 5.56 -6.76 -10.29
N PHE A 85 5.84 -7.44 -9.16
CA PHE A 85 5.65 -6.84 -7.84
C PHE A 85 6.64 -5.70 -7.57
N LEU A 86 7.91 -5.87 -7.91
CA LEU A 86 8.92 -4.81 -7.76
C LEU A 86 8.54 -3.57 -8.58
N GLN A 87 7.96 -3.75 -9.76
CA GLN A 87 7.45 -2.65 -10.58
C GLN A 87 6.25 -1.98 -9.90
N ALA A 88 5.24 -2.73 -9.49
CA ALA A 88 4.08 -2.21 -8.77
C ALA A 88 4.48 -1.42 -7.51
N ALA A 89 5.41 -1.94 -6.71
CA ALA A 89 5.90 -1.26 -5.52
C ALA A 89 6.60 0.08 -5.83
N ARG A 90 7.34 0.17 -6.95
CA ARG A 90 7.95 1.44 -7.39
C ARG A 90 6.91 2.44 -7.87
N ASP A 91 5.93 1.96 -8.62
CA ASP A 91 4.86 2.80 -9.17
C ASP A 91 3.98 3.36 -8.04
N GLU A 92 3.62 2.55 -7.05
CA GLU A 92 2.91 3.01 -5.87
C GLU A 92 3.76 4.01 -5.07
N ALA A 93 5.04 3.71 -4.83
CA ALA A 93 5.94 4.59 -4.08
C ALA A 93 6.17 5.97 -4.70
N ALA A 94 5.92 6.14 -6.00
CA ALA A 94 6.09 7.43 -6.68
C ALA A 94 5.26 8.55 -6.04
N GLY A 95 4.08 8.23 -5.48
CA GLY A 95 3.18 9.19 -4.85
C GLY A 95 3.40 9.43 -3.35
N TYR A 96 4.34 8.73 -2.73
CA TYR A 96 4.59 8.79 -1.28
C TYR A 96 5.87 9.56 -0.96
N ALA A 97 5.87 10.14 0.24
CA ALA A 97 6.90 11.07 0.63
C ALA A 97 8.13 10.36 1.22
N THR A 98 7.92 9.18 1.82
CA THR A 98 8.94 8.42 2.56
C THR A 98 9.37 7.15 1.80
N ASN A 99 10.26 6.37 2.39
CA ASN A 99 10.63 5.03 1.94
C ASN A 99 9.73 3.93 2.53
N HIS A 100 8.65 4.31 3.22
CA HIS A 100 7.60 3.41 3.66
C HIS A 100 6.36 3.66 2.81
N ILE A 101 5.77 2.58 2.28
CA ILE A 101 4.47 2.63 1.61
C ILE A 101 3.54 1.63 2.25
N ILE A 102 2.25 1.95 2.26
CA ILE A 102 1.19 0.99 2.56
C ILE A 102 0.67 0.40 1.27
N MET A 103 0.71 -0.92 1.17
CA MET A 103 0.14 -1.66 0.05
C MET A 103 -0.95 -2.57 0.61
N THR A 104 -2.20 -2.32 0.21
CA THR A 104 -3.34 -3.09 0.66
C THR A 104 -3.42 -4.39 -0.13
N PHE A 105 -3.45 -5.54 0.54
CA PHE A 105 -3.80 -6.81 -0.11
C PHE A 105 -5.20 -7.18 0.33
N GLY A 106 -6.20 -6.77 -0.46
CA GLY A 106 -7.60 -6.91 -0.10
C GLY A 106 -8.52 -6.53 -1.26
N GLY A 107 -9.82 -6.48 -0.97
CA GLY A 107 -10.88 -6.21 -1.92
C GLY A 107 -12.23 -6.65 -1.36
N ASP A 108 -13.30 -6.38 -2.10
CA ASP A 108 -14.65 -6.74 -1.68
C ASP A 108 -14.78 -8.26 -1.46
N PHE A 109 -15.09 -8.65 -0.22
CA PHE A 109 -15.27 -10.06 0.19
C PHE A 109 -14.05 -10.97 -0.05
N TYR A 110 -12.84 -10.41 -0.02
CA TYR A 110 -11.61 -11.20 -0.04
C TYR A 110 -11.40 -11.97 1.28
N TYR A 111 -10.41 -12.86 1.32
CA TYR A 111 -10.02 -13.69 2.46
C TYR A 111 -11.08 -14.73 2.87
N ARG A 112 -11.97 -15.13 1.96
CA ARG A 112 -12.91 -16.24 2.25
C ARG A 112 -12.19 -17.57 2.40
N ASN A 113 -11.09 -17.74 1.66
CA ASN A 113 -10.05 -18.70 1.98
C ASN A 113 -8.76 -17.96 2.32
N ALA A 114 -8.62 -17.57 3.59
CA ALA A 114 -7.45 -16.83 4.05
C ALA A 114 -6.14 -17.60 3.84
N ASN A 115 -6.17 -18.95 3.86
CA ASN A 115 -4.98 -19.78 3.66
C ASN A 115 -4.38 -19.57 2.25
N GLU A 116 -5.20 -19.48 1.20
CA GLU A 116 -4.72 -19.20 -0.16
C GLU A 116 -4.04 -17.83 -0.27
N ASN A 117 -4.61 -16.82 0.40
CA ASN A 117 -4.06 -15.47 0.42
C ASN A 117 -2.70 -15.45 1.14
N PHE A 118 -2.65 -15.95 2.38
CA PHE A 118 -1.41 -15.95 3.17
C PHE A 118 -0.32 -16.84 2.56
N LYS A 119 -0.66 -17.99 1.98
CA LYS A 119 0.32 -18.84 1.28
C LYS A 119 0.99 -18.11 0.12
N ASN A 120 0.25 -17.33 -0.67
CA ASN A 120 0.81 -16.55 -1.76
C ASN A 120 1.59 -15.33 -1.25
N LEU A 121 1.10 -14.64 -0.22
CA LEU A 121 1.81 -13.53 0.42
C LEU A 121 3.14 -13.95 1.04
N ASP A 122 3.20 -15.10 1.70
CA ASP A 122 4.43 -15.65 2.27
C ASP A 122 5.49 -15.91 1.18
N LYS A 123 5.07 -16.52 0.07
CA LYS A 123 5.94 -16.72 -1.10
C LYS A 123 6.39 -15.39 -1.68
N LEU A 124 5.47 -14.43 -1.83
CA LEU A 124 5.77 -13.10 -2.37
C LEU A 124 6.84 -12.40 -1.53
N ILE A 125 6.64 -12.32 -0.21
CA ILE A 125 7.58 -11.73 0.73
C ILE A 125 8.94 -12.42 0.64
N LYS A 126 8.96 -13.76 0.67
CA LYS A 126 10.20 -14.55 0.57
C LYS A 126 10.98 -14.22 -0.70
N TYR A 127 10.35 -14.32 -1.87
CA TYR A 127 11.03 -14.20 -3.16
C TYR A 127 11.38 -12.76 -3.53
N VAL A 128 10.56 -11.78 -3.11
CA VAL A 128 10.86 -10.36 -3.31
C VAL A 128 12.03 -9.93 -2.42
N ASN A 129 12.02 -10.29 -1.13
CA ASN A 129 13.11 -9.92 -0.22
C ASN A 129 14.42 -10.63 -0.60
N ALA A 130 14.37 -11.84 -1.16
CA ALA A 130 15.56 -12.50 -1.70
C ALA A 130 16.27 -11.68 -2.81
N GLN A 131 15.55 -10.80 -3.53
CA GLN A 131 16.17 -9.92 -4.53
C GLN A 131 17.08 -8.84 -3.91
N GLN A 132 17.08 -8.66 -2.59
CA GLN A 132 18.06 -7.80 -1.92
C GLN A 132 19.50 -8.28 -2.16
N ALA A 133 19.71 -9.61 -2.25
CA ALA A 133 21.00 -10.18 -2.65
C ALA A 133 21.41 -9.80 -4.10
N ASN A 134 20.43 -9.43 -4.93
CA ASN A 134 20.61 -8.99 -6.31
C ASN A 134 20.51 -7.46 -6.46
N GLY A 135 20.63 -6.70 -5.37
CA GLY A 135 20.66 -5.23 -5.38
C GLY A 135 19.29 -4.54 -5.31
N SER A 136 18.19 -5.28 -5.11
CA SER A 136 16.89 -4.65 -4.81
C SER A 136 16.96 -3.91 -3.46
N ASN A 137 16.43 -2.69 -3.42
CA ASN A 137 16.28 -1.91 -2.18
C ASN A 137 14.86 -2.02 -1.58
N ILE A 138 14.03 -2.94 -2.09
CA ILE A 138 12.66 -3.15 -1.61
C ILE A 138 12.68 -4.21 -0.50
N ASN A 139 11.96 -3.94 0.59
CA ASN A 139 11.72 -4.86 1.69
C ASN A 139 10.22 -4.94 1.97
N VAL A 140 9.68 -6.15 1.92
CA VAL A 140 8.24 -6.44 2.09
C VAL A 140 8.03 -7.23 3.37
N PHE A 141 7.00 -6.90 4.12
CA PHE A 141 6.62 -7.59 5.35
C PHE A 141 5.15 -7.35 5.66
N TYR A 142 4.54 -8.26 6.43
CA TYR A 142 3.19 -8.03 6.96
C TYR A 142 3.19 -6.85 7.92
N SER A 143 2.19 -5.98 7.79
CA SER A 143 2.06 -4.78 8.60
C SER A 143 0.60 -4.48 8.89
N THR A 144 0.37 -3.43 9.67
CA THR A 144 -0.95 -2.86 9.96
C THR A 144 -0.91 -1.36 9.70
N PRO A 145 -2.07 -0.70 9.50
CA PRO A 145 -2.12 0.76 9.37
C PRO A 145 -1.48 1.50 10.56
N GLY A 146 -1.58 0.94 11.77
CA GLY A 146 -0.93 1.49 12.96
C GLY A 146 0.60 1.41 12.92
N CYS A 147 1.15 0.26 12.50
CA CYS A 147 2.60 0.09 12.30
C CYS A 147 3.13 1.02 11.20
N TYR A 148 2.37 1.17 10.11
CA TYR A 148 2.70 2.09 9.04
C TYR A 148 2.73 3.54 9.52
N LEU A 149 1.66 4.00 10.18
CA LEU A 149 1.59 5.35 10.75
C LEU A 149 2.71 5.63 11.75
N TYR A 150 3.05 4.63 12.58
CA TYR A 150 4.19 4.73 13.49
C TYR A 150 5.51 4.97 12.73
N ALA A 151 5.76 4.23 11.65
CA ALA A 151 6.95 4.43 10.82
C ALA A 151 6.98 5.82 10.18
N LEU A 152 5.84 6.33 9.71
CA LEU A 152 5.73 7.68 9.17
C LEU A 152 5.99 8.76 10.22
N ASN A 153 5.50 8.58 11.45
CA ASN A 153 5.78 9.48 12.56
C ASN A 153 7.27 9.52 12.92
N LYS A 154 7.99 8.40 12.74
CA LYS A 154 9.44 8.29 12.95
C LYS A 154 10.30 8.79 11.79
N ALA A 155 9.71 9.10 10.63
CA ALA A 155 10.44 9.46 9.42
C ALA A 155 11.01 10.90 9.41
N ASP A 156 10.96 11.62 10.55
CA ASP A 156 11.43 13.01 10.74
C ASP A 156 11.10 13.93 9.55
N ARG A 157 9.81 13.98 9.20
CA ARG A 157 9.31 14.67 8.01
C ARG A 157 8.18 15.62 8.34
N SER A 158 8.17 16.77 7.66
CA SER A 158 7.03 17.68 7.66
C SER A 158 6.01 17.29 6.59
N TRP A 159 4.73 17.32 6.97
CA TRP A 159 3.61 16.94 6.13
C TRP A 159 2.87 18.18 5.62
N LYS A 160 2.42 18.16 4.37
CA LYS A 160 1.54 19.22 3.86
C LYS A 160 0.22 19.18 4.62
N SER A 161 -0.34 20.35 4.94
CA SER A 161 -1.66 20.43 5.52
C SER A 161 -2.73 20.49 4.43
N LYS A 162 -3.88 19.86 4.68
CA LYS A 162 -5.12 20.08 3.90
C LYS A 162 -6.21 20.60 4.83
N THR A 163 -6.99 21.56 4.36
CA THR A 163 -8.23 22.03 4.99
C THR A 163 -9.45 21.50 4.22
N ASP A 164 -10.64 21.85 4.70
CA ASP A 164 -11.91 21.54 4.04
C ASP A 164 -12.14 20.03 3.91
N ASP A 165 -12.67 19.55 2.79
CA ASP A 165 -13.07 18.16 2.59
C ASP A 165 -12.41 17.52 1.35
N PHE A 166 -12.86 16.31 0.99
CA PHE A 166 -12.47 15.60 -0.24
C PHE A 166 -13.67 15.41 -1.18
N PHE A 167 -14.62 16.34 -1.16
CA PHE A 167 -15.80 16.30 -2.02
C PHE A 167 -15.65 17.22 -3.25
N PRO A 168 -16.38 16.94 -4.34
CA PRO A 168 -17.15 15.72 -4.60
C PRO A 168 -16.27 14.48 -4.87
#